data_AF-A0A519NJU0-F1
#
_entry.id   AF-A0A519NJU0-F1
#
_cell.length_a   1.000
_cell.length_b   1.000
_cell.length_c   1.000
_cell.angle_alpha   90.00
_cell.angle_beta   90.00
_cell.angle_gamma   90.00
#
_symmetry.space_group_name_H-M   'P 1'
#
loop_
_entity.id
_entity.type
_entity.pdbx_description
1 polymer ?
#
loop_
_entity_poly.entity_id
_entity_poly.type
_entity_poly.pdbx_seq_one_letter_code
_entity_poly.pdbx_strand_id
1 'polypeptide(L)' 'MNFANFTIKSQEAIQRAQQIAQSFGHQQIENEHIVKAILEVDENVTP' A
#
# COMPACT_ATOMS: atom_id res chain seq x y z
N MET A 1 -9.97 1.19 -9.32
CA MET A 1 -8.95 2.24 -9.62
C MET A 1 -8.12 1.78 -10.82
N ASN A 2 -7.60 2.72 -11.62
CA ASN A 2 -6.62 2.44 -12.68
C ASN A 2 -5.23 2.88 -12.20
N PHE A 3 -4.28 1.95 -12.08
CA PHE A 3 -2.93 2.19 -11.57
C PHE A 3 -1.86 2.26 -12.67
N ALA A 4 -2.25 2.23 -13.95
CA ALA A 4 -1.31 2.18 -15.07
C ALA A 4 -0.34 3.37 -15.15
N ASN A 5 -0.71 4.50 -14.56
CA ASN A 5 0.13 5.71 -14.52
C ASN A 5 1.02 5.81 -13.28
N PHE A 6 0.99 4.82 -12.39
CA PHE A 6 1.81 4.82 -11.18
C PHE A 6 3.12 4.06 -11.40
N THR A 7 4.13 4.41 -10.62
CA THR A 7 5.40 3.65 -10.60
C THR A 7 5.15 2.22 -10.12
N ILE A 8 6.05 1.30 -10.45
CA ILE A 8 5.96 -0.10 -10.02
C ILE A 8 5.87 -0.19 -8.49
N LYS A 9 6.73 0.52 -7.75
CA LYS A 9 6.71 0.55 -6.29
C LYS A 9 5.38 1.06 -5.73
N SER A 10 4.77 2.07 -6.36
CA SER A 10 3.45 2.55 -5.95
C SER A 10 2.35 1.50 -6.19
N GLN A 11 2.44 0.73 -7.27
CA GLN A 11 1.50 -0.37 -7.53
C GLN A 11 1.65 -1.50 -6.49
N GLU A 12 2.89 -1.86 -6.17
CA GLU A 12 3.23 -2.82 -5.10
C GLU A 12 2.71 -2.36 -3.74
N ALA A 13 2.88 -1.08 -3.39
CA ALA A 13 2.38 -0.51 -2.15
C ALA A 13 0.84 -0.61 -2.05
N ILE A 14 0.10 -0.35 -3.14
CA ILE A 14 -1.36 -0.51 -3.12
C ILE A 14 -1.77 -1.98 -2.97
N GLN A 15 -1.10 -2.89 -3.66
CA GLN A 15 -1.35 -4.33 -3.50
C GLN A 15 -1.09 -4.77 -2.06
N ARG A 16 -0.01 -4.27 -1.45
CA ARG A 16 0.33 -4.56 -0.06
C ARG A 16 -0.66 -3.95 0.92
N ALA A 17 -1.12 -2.72 0.70
CA ALA A 17 -2.15 -2.06 1.52
C ALA A 17 -3.45 -2.88 1.54
N GLN A 18 -3.83 -3.45 0.40
CA GLN A 18 -5.00 -4.34 0.30
C GLN A 18 -4.85 -5.61 1.15
N GLN A 19 -3.67 -6.23 1.17
CA GLN A 19 -3.38 -7.40 2.02
C GLN A 19 -3.42 -7.03 3.51
N ILE A 20 -2.86 -5.87 3.88
CA ILE A 20 -2.86 -5.40 5.26
C ILE A 20 -4.31 -5.17 5.72
N ALA A 21 -5.13 -4.47 4.93
CA ALA A 21 -6.55 -4.26 5.26
C ALA A 21 -7.30 -5.59 5.44
N GLN A 22 -7.09 -6.56 4.54
CA GLN A 22 -7.68 -7.90 4.67
C GLN A 22 -7.22 -8.63 5.93
N SER A 23 -5.94 -8.52 6.30
CA SER A 23 -5.39 -9.17 7.49
C SER A 23 -6.00 -8.66 8.80
N PHE A 24 -6.46 -7.40 8.82
CA PHE A 24 -7.17 -6.80 9.95
C PHE A 24 -8.69 -6.90 9.84
N GLY A 25 -9.23 -7.55 8.80
CA GLY A 25 -10.67 -7.64 8.56
C GLY A 25 -11.32 -6.31 8.17
N HIS A 26 -10.53 -5.32 7.75
CA HIS A 26 -11.03 -4.03 7.30
C HIS A 26 -11.57 -4.16 5.87
N GLN A 27 -12.81 -3.73 5.67
CA GLN A 27 -13.51 -3.85 4.38
C GLN A 27 -12.95 -2.89 3.32
N GLN A 28 -12.31 -1.81 3.74
CA GLN A 28 -11.79 -0.75 2.88
C GLN A 28 -10.32 -0.51 3.18
N ILE A 29 -9.59 -0.08 2.15
CA ILE A 29 -8.23 0.43 2.33
C ILE A 29 -8.35 1.85 2.85
N GLU A 30 -8.02 2.03 4.12
CA GLU A 30 -7.83 3.34 4.75
C GLU A 30 -6.36 3.79 4.70
N ASN A 31 -6.12 5.06 5.03
CA ASN A 31 -4.82 5.72 4.92
C ASN A 31 -3.69 4.99 5.68
N GLU A 32 -3.98 4.42 6.84
CA GLU A 32 -3.01 3.69 7.65
C GLU A 32 -2.44 2.46 6.94
N HIS A 33 -3.24 1.78 6.12
CA HIS A 33 -2.79 0.62 5.35
C HIS A 33 -1.83 1.04 4.25
N ILE A 34 -2.09 2.18 3.62
CA ILE A 34 -1.26 2.74 2.55
C ILE A 34 0.09 3.16 3.12
N VAL A 35 0.09 3.91 4.24
CA VAL A 35 1.32 4.34 4.91
C VAL A 35 2.16 3.14 5.33
N LYS A 36 1.54 2.14 5.98
CA LYS A 36 2.24 0.93 6.38
C LYS A 36 2.79 0.15 5.18
N ALA A 37 2.02 0.03 4.10
CA ALA A 37 2.47 -0.64 2.89
C ALA A 37 3.64 0.06 2.20
N ILE A 38 3.63 1.40 2.15
CA ILE A 38 4.75 2.18 1.61
C ILE A 38 6.04 1.89 2.38
N LEU A 39 5.97 1.87 3.72
CA LEU A 39 7.12 1.57 4.58
C LEU A 39 7.60 0.11 4.45
N GLU A 40 6.70 -0.84 4.20
CA GLU A 40 7.05 -2.26 4.00
C GLU A 40 7.60 -2.56 2.60
N VAL A 41 7.14 -1.85 1.57
CA VAL A 41 7.59 -2.03 0.17
C VAL A 41 8.90 -1.28 -0.10
N ASP A 42 9.14 -0.16 0.59
CA ASP A 42 10.34 0.64 0.42
C ASP A 42 10.82 1.20 1.76
N GLU A 43 11.71 0.46 2.41
CA GLU A 43 12.30 0.83 3.71
C GLU A 43 13.08 2.16 3.67
N ASN A 44 13.51 2.62 2.48
CA ASN A 44 14.30 3.84 2.28
C ASN A 44 13.45 5.02 1.80
N VAL A 45 12.12 4.91 1.83
CA VAL A 45 11.20 5.93 1.29
C VAL A 45 11.10 7.17 2.18
N THR A 46 11.46 7.06 3.45
CA THR A 46 11.50 8.16 4.41
C THR A 46 12.94 8.60 4.69
N PRO A 47 13.23 9.91 4.74
CA PRO A 47 14.55 10.42 5.14
C PRO A 47 14.98 10.02 6.56
#